data_AF-A0A1A2CJN5-F1
#
_entry.id   AF-A0A1A2CJN5-F1
#
_cell.length_a   1.000
_cell.length_b   1.000
_cell.length_c   1.000
_cell.angle_alpha   90.00
_cell.angle_beta   90.00
_cell.angle_gamma   90.00
#
_symmetry.space_group_name_H-M   'P 1'
#
loop_
_entity.id
_entity.type
_entity.pdbx_description
1 polymer ?
#
loop_
_entity_poly.entity_id
_entity_poly.type
_entity_poly.pdbx_seq_one_letter_code
_entity_poly.pdbx_strand_id
1 'polypeptide(L)'
;MINAMQTDGTGRDRDVEVPPDLLSALNALIERLPAIDVGTGWTDGERWAARLTASRRRIARGDPYGVNDLLAAFGGMGSFSDLYLDDDLDGLRSRVAAIAYETARRLGIQA
;
A
#
# COMPACT_ATOMS: atom_id res chain seq x y z
N MET A 1 -11.65 3.72 52.01
CA MET A 1 -11.63 3.03 50.71
C MET A 1 -11.36 4.09 49.65
N ILE A 2 -10.12 4.18 49.18
CA ILE A 2 -9.70 5.20 48.20
C ILE A 2 -9.81 4.57 46.81
N ASN A 3 -10.53 5.25 45.91
CA ASN A 3 -10.70 4.88 44.51
C ASN A 3 -9.33 4.75 43.83
N ALA A 4 -9.01 3.54 43.36
CA ALA A 4 -7.88 3.31 42.49
C ALA A 4 -8.25 3.76 41.06
N MET A 5 -7.77 4.95 40.71
CA MET A 5 -7.04 5.24 39.47
C MET A 5 -7.47 4.41 38.24
N GLN A 6 -8.42 4.95 37.47
CA GLN A 6 -8.56 4.57 36.06
C GLN A 6 -7.34 5.10 35.32
N THR A 7 -6.37 4.22 35.07
CA THR A 7 -5.25 4.51 34.19
C THR A 7 -5.73 4.52 32.75
N ASP A 8 -5.48 5.66 32.12
CA ASP A 8 -5.59 5.94 30.70
C ASP A 8 -4.92 4.83 29.87
N GLY A 9 -5.71 4.20 29.00
CA GLY A 9 -5.28 3.17 28.05
C GLY A 9 -5.37 3.70 26.64
N THR A 10 -4.60 4.75 26.34
CA THR A 10 -4.34 5.22 24.97
C THR A 10 -3.51 4.17 24.22
N GLY A 11 -4.16 3.10 23.81
CA GLY A 11 -3.60 2.06 22.97
C GLY A 11 -4.69 1.65 22.01
N ARG A 12 -4.86 2.42 20.93
CA ARG A 12 -5.72 2.02 19.82
C ARG A 12 -5.11 0.76 19.21
N ASP A 13 -5.50 -0.39 19.74
CA ASP A 13 -5.69 -1.63 18.99
C ASP A 13 -6.72 -1.37 17.89
N ARG A 14 -6.35 -0.52 16.93
CA ARG A 14 -7.00 -0.57 15.63
C ARG A 14 -6.32 -1.73 14.94
N ASP A 15 -6.89 -2.92 15.11
CA ASP A 15 -6.77 -3.92 14.06
C ASP A 15 -7.14 -3.20 12.76
N VAL A 16 -6.12 -2.89 11.96
CA VAL A 16 -6.31 -2.19 10.71
C VAL A 16 -7.00 -3.18 9.80
N GLU A 17 -8.32 -3.11 9.74
CA GLU A 17 -9.09 -3.91 8.80
C GLU A 17 -8.85 -3.33 7.40
N VAL A 18 -7.84 -3.89 6.74
CA VAL A 18 -7.51 -3.56 5.37
C VAL A 18 -8.59 -4.18 4.49
N PRO A 19 -9.16 -3.42 3.53
CA PRO A 19 -10.09 -4.00 2.56
C PRO A 19 -9.46 -5.21 1.85
N PRO A 20 -10.12 -6.37 1.81
CA PRO A 20 -9.60 -7.55 1.10
C PRO A 20 -9.33 -7.25 -0.39
N ASP A 21 -10.09 -6.31 -0.95
CA ASP A 21 -9.92 -5.79 -2.30
C ASP A 21 -8.56 -5.12 -2.52
N LEU A 22 -7.97 -4.50 -1.49
CA LEU A 22 -6.63 -3.89 -1.60
C LEU A 22 -5.57 -4.97 -1.79
N LEU A 23 -5.60 -6.03 -0.97
CA LEU A 23 -4.63 -7.11 -1.04
C LEU A 23 -4.74 -7.89 -2.35
N SER A 24 -5.96 -8.15 -2.81
CA SER A 24 -6.23 -8.82 -4.09
C SER A 24 -5.71 -8.00 -5.27
N ALA A 25 -6.04 -6.69 -5.34
CA ALA A 25 -5.57 -5.82 -6.41
C ALA A 25 -4.04 -5.65 -6.40
N LEU A 26 -3.45 -5.54 -5.20
CA LEU A 26 -2.00 -5.40 -5.03
C LEU A 26 -1.24 -6.67 -5.44
N ASN A 27 -1.77 -7.86 -5.15
CA ASN A 27 -1.19 -9.12 -5.61
C ASN A 27 -1.20 -9.20 -7.15
N ALA A 28 -2.34 -8.88 -7.79
CA ALA A 28 -2.47 -8.90 -9.25
C ALA A 28 -1.48 -7.94 -9.94
N LEU A 29 -1.24 -6.78 -9.33
CA LEU A 29 -0.24 -5.81 -9.81
C LEU A 29 1.19 -6.35 -9.65
N ILE A 30 1.53 -6.91 -8.49
CA ILE A 30 2.86 -7.49 -8.20
C ILE A 30 3.20 -8.65 -9.14
N GLU A 31 2.23 -9.52 -9.44
CA GLU A 31 2.45 -10.69 -10.30
C GLU A 31 2.76 -10.31 -11.76
N ARG A 32 2.20 -9.19 -12.24
CA ARG A 32 2.33 -8.75 -13.63
C ARG A 32 3.54 -7.84 -13.87
N LEU A 33 4.01 -7.14 -12.85
CA LEU A 33 5.10 -6.17 -12.96
C LEU A 33 6.45 -6.72 -13.46
N PRO A 34 6.93 -7.90 -13.02
CA PRO A 34 8.22 -8.45 -13.47
C PRO A 34 8.26 -8.80 -14.96
N ALA A 35 7.10 -9.00 -15.59
CA ALA A 35 6.99 -9.37 -16.99
C ALA A 35 7.09 -8.19 -17.96
N ILE A 36 7.10 -6.95 -17.44
CA ILE A 36 7.02 -5.74 -18.26
C ILE A 36 8.35 -5.02 -18.23
N ASP A 37 8.89 -4.75 -19.43
CA ASP A 37 9.96 -3.78 -19.61
C ASP A 37 9.36 -2.38 -19.50
N VAL A 38 9.52 -1.75 -18.33
CA VAL A 38 8.96 -0.43 -18.02
C VAL A 38 9.76 0.73 -18.63
N GLY A 39 10.60 0.46 -19.65
CA GLY A 39 11.25 1.46 -20.50
C GLY A 39 12.41 2.22 -19.84
N THR A 40 12.75 1.90 -18.60
CA THR A 40 13.84 2.50 -17.82
C THR A 40 15.04 1.55 -17.64
N GLY A 41 14.95 0.32 -18.17
CA GLY A 41 15.92 -0.75 -18.05
C GLY A 41 15.31 -2.00 -17.39
N TRP A 42 15.94 -3.15 -17.61
CA TRP A 42 15.47 -4.49 -17.25
C TRP A 42 15.29 -4.76 -15.73
N THR A 43 15.42 -3.73 -14.88
CA THR A 43 15.46 -3.85 -13.41
C THR A 43 14.30 -3.17 -12.68
N ASP A 44 13.52 -2.32 -13.34
CA ASP A 44 12.57 -1.47 -12.62
C ASP A 44 11.25 -2.19 -12.29
N GLY A 45 10.75 -3.07 -13.15
CA GLY A 45 9.56 -3.90 -12.87
C GLY A 45 9.76 -4.79 -11.63
N GLU A 46 10.90 -5.48 -11.55
CA GLU A 46 11.27 -6.32 -10.39
C GLU A 46 11.47 -5.48 -9.12
N ARG A 47 12.13 -4.32 -9.23
CA ARG A 47 12.34 -3.40 -8.11
C ARG A 47 11.01 -2.90 -7.55
N TRP A 48 10.07 -2.52 -8.41
CA TRP A 48 8.74 -2.09 -7.99
C TRP A 48 7.92 -3.25 -7.42
N ALA A 49 7.97 -4.44 -8.03
CA ALA A 49 7.35 -5.64 -7.48
C ALA A 49 7.87 -5.96 -6.07
N ALA A 50 9.18 -5.85 -5.83
CA ALA A 50 9.78 -6.06 -4.52
C ALA A 50 9.33 -5.00 -3.49
N ARG A 51 9.29 -3.73 -3.88
CA ARG A 51 8.81 -2.64 -3.01
C ARG A 51 7.33 -2.82 -2.65
N LEU A 52 6.48 -3.09 -3.62
CA LEU A 52 5.05 -3.34 -3.40
C LEU A 52 4.81 -4.61 -2.55
N THR A 53 5.63 -5.66 -2.74
CA THR A 53 5.59 -6.87 -1.91
C THR A 53 5.88 -6.56 -0.43
N ALA A 54 6.83 -5.66 -0.16
CA ALA A 54 7.13 -5.24 1.22
C ALA A 54 5.93 -4.54 1.86
N SER A 55 5.31 -3.59 1.17
CA SER A 55 4.08 -2.92 1.62
C SER A 55 2.95 -3.93 1.85
N ARG A 56 2.70 -4.83 0.88
CA ARG A 56 1.69 -5.90 0.98
C ARG A 56 1.87 -6.76 2.22
N ARG A 57 3.10 -7.14 2.57
CA ARG A 57 3.40 -7.96 3.76
C ARG A 57 3.09 -7.23 5.06
N ARG A 58 3.35 -5.93 5.13
CA ARG A 58 3.01 -5.09 6.30
C ARG A 58 1.49 -4.96 6.43
N ILE A 59 0.82 -4.59 5.34
CA ILE A 59 -0.64 -4.49 5.25
C ILE A 59 -1.32 -5.79 5.70
N ALA A 60 -0.87 -6.95 5.21
CA ALA A 60 -1.44 -8.26 5.57
C ALA A 60 -1.25 -8.66 7.04
N ARG A 61 -0.37 -7.97 7.79
CA ARG A 61 -0.16 -8.16 9.22
C ARG A 61 -0.92 -7.13 10.08
N GLY A 62 -1.77 -6.30 9.46
CA GLY A 62 -2.47 -5.20 10.13
C GLY A 62 -1.55 -4.01 10.46
N ASP A 63 -0.36 -3.92 9.87
CA ASP A 63 0.58 -2.84 10.12
C ASP A 63 0.18 -1.57 9.32
N PRO A 64 -0.24 -0.47 10.00
CA PRO A 64 -0.65 0.76 9.33
C PRO A 64 0.49 1.43 8.53
N TYR A 65 1.76 1.17 8.88
CA TYR A 65 2.90 1.67 8.10
C TYR A 65 2.95 1.05 6.70
N GLY A 66 2.34 -0.12 6.49
CA GLY A 66 2.23 -0.72 5.17
C GLY A 66 1.43 0.12 4.18
N VAL A 67 0.37 0.81 4.65
CA VAL A 67 -0.44 1.73 3.82
C VAL A 67 0.35 3.01 3.52
N ASN A 68 1.10 3.54 4.49
CA ASN A 68 2.01 4.67 4.28
C ASN A 68 3.06 4.38 3.22
N ASP A 69 3.75 3.24 3.33
CA ASP A 69 4.77 2.83 2.37
C ASP A 69 4.19 2.63 0.97
N LEU A 70 2.97 2.09 0.89
CA LEU A 70 2.25 1.92 -0.36
C LEU A 70 1.97 3.28 -0.99
N LEU A 71 1.41 4.24 -0.25
CA LEU A 71 1.14 5.58 -0.76
C LEU A 71 2.41 6.32 -1.20
N ALA A 72 3.50 6.17 -0.45
CA ALA A 72 4.80 6.72 -0.82
C ALA A 72 5.39 6.07 -2.09
N ALA A 73 4.90 4.90 -2.52
CA ALA A 73 5.24 4.32 -3.81
C ALA A 73 4.47 5.00 -4.96
N PHE A 74 3.25 5.48 -4.72
CA PHE A 74 2.40 6.16 -5.70
C PHE A 74 2.62 7.68 -5.79
N GLY A 75 3.22 8.30 -4.77
CA GLY A 75 3.45 9.75 -4.72
C GLY A 75 4.88 10.18 -5.09
N GLY A 76 5.00 11.38 -5.68
CA GLY A 76 6.27 12.07 -5.93
C GLY A 76 6.84 11.89 -7.35
N MET A 77 7.98 12.55 -7.61
CA MET A 77 8.73 12.47 -8.86
C MET A 77 9.62 11.22 -8.86
N GLY A 78 9.54 10.39 -9.91
CA GLY A 78 10.16 9.07 -9.97
C GLY A 78 9.37 7.99 -9.23
N SER A 79 8.06 8.18 -9.08
CA SER A 79 7.16 7.25 -8.38
C SER A 79 6.70 6.11 -9.31
N PHE A 80 6.00 5.14 -8.73
CA PHE A 80 5.38 4.06 -9.49
C PHE A 80 4.36 4.58 -10.52
N SER A 81 3.77 5.75 -10.25
CA SER A 81 2.82 6.42 -11.12
C SER A 81 3.47 6.99 -12.38
N ASP A 82 4.80 7.17 -12.39
CA ASP A 82 5.52 7.72 -13.54
C ASP A 82 5.94 6.65 -14.56
N LEU A 83 5.77 5.37 -14.22
CA LEU A 83 6.07 4.27 -15.14
C LEU A 83 5.08 4.28 -16.31
N TYR A 84 5.61 4.04 -17.51
CA TYR A 84 4.81 3.70 -18.67
C TYR A 84 4.43 2.22 -18.58
N LEU A 85 3.13 1.97 -18.44
CA LEU A 85 2.54 0.64 -18.35
C LEU A 85 1.54 0.46 -19.49
N ASP A 86 1.23 -0.79 -19.86
CA ASP A 86 0.08 -1.07 -20.72
C ASP A 86 -1.24 -0.69 -20.03
N ASP A 87 -2.30 -0.50 -20.82
CA ASP A 87 -3.61 -0.04 -20.34
C ASP A 87 -4.19 -0.91 -19.22
N ASP A 88 -3.98 -2.23 -19.31
CA ASP A 88 -4.49 -3.17 -18.32
C ASP A 88 -3.77 -3.01 -16.97
N LEU A 89 -2.44 -2.88 -16.99
CA LEU A 89 -1.65 -2.70 -15.79
C LEU A 89 -1.81 -1.29 -15.22
N ASP A 90 -1.97 -0.28 -16.06
CA ASP A 90 -2.30 1.08 -15.61
C ASP A 90 -3.68 1.15 -14.94
N GLY A 91 -4.65 0.42 -15.47
CA GLY A 91 -5.96 0.22 -14.83
C GLY A 91 -5.84 -0.42 -13.45
N LEU A 92 -5.01 -1.48 -13.32
CA LEU A 92 -4.74 -2.11 -12.03
C LEU A 92 -4.01 -1.16 -11.07
N ARG A 93 -3.01 -0.42 -11.55
CA ARG A 93 -2.28 0.60 -10.78
C ARG A 93 -3.25 1.64 -10.21
N SER A 94 -4.12 2.19 -11.06
CA SER A 94 -5.12 3.18 -10.69
C SER A 94 -6.10 2.66 -9.65
N ARG A 95 -6.54 1.40 -9.79
CA ARG A 95 -7.42 0.75 -8.81
C ARG A 95 -6.73 0.56 -7.45
N VAL A 96 -5.48 0.09 -7.43
CA VAL A 96 -4.70 -0.05 -6.18
C VAL A 96 -4.54 1.30 -5.50
N ALA A 97 -4.17 2.34 -6.25
CA ALA A 97 -4.03 3.70 -5.73
C ALA A 97 -5.33 4.19 -5.08
N ALA A 98 -6.46 4.08 -5.79
CA ALA A 98 -7.76 4.51 -5.28
C ALA A 98 -8.14 3.82 -3.96
N ILE A 99 -7.95 2.51 -3.88
CA ILE A 99 -8.25 1.74 -2.66
C ILE A 99 -7.28 2.11 -1.53
N ALA A 100 -5.99 2.33 -1.83
CA ALA A 100 -4.99 2.72 -0.85
C ALA A 100 -5.29 4.11 -0.24
N TYR A 101 -5.64 5.10 -1.07
CA TYR A 101 -6.03 6.43 -0.60
C TYR A 101 -7.31 6.39 0.24
N GLU A 102 -8.31 5.59 -0.18
CA GLU A 102 -9.53 5.40 0.61
C GLU A 102 -9.24 4.74 1.97
N THR A 103 -8.39 3.72 1.98
CA THR A 103 -7.95 3.05 3.21
C THR A 103 -7.22 4.03 4.13
N ALA A 104 -6.29 4.82 3.60
CA ALA A 104 -5.57 5.82 4.37
C ALA A 104 -6.51 6.88 5.00
N ARG A 105 -7.48 7.37 4.22
CA ARG A 105 -8.51 8.30 4.73
C ARG A 105 -9.29 7.70 5.90
N ARG A 106 -9.73 6.44 5.80
CA ARG A 106 -10.43 5.74 6.90
C ARG A 106 -9.58 5.58 8.15
N LEU A 107 -8.27 5.40 7.97
CA LEU A 107 -7.33 5.22 9.08
C LEU A 107 -6.85 6.55 9.68
N GLY A 108 -7.16 7.69 9.04
CA GLY A 108 -6.65 9.01 9.45
C GLY A 108 -5.17 9.20 9.15
N ILE A 109 -4.65 8.48 8.15
CA ILE A 109 -3.30 8.60 7.63
C ILE A 109 -3.25 9.79 6.67
N GLN A 110 -2.27 10.69 6.85
CA GLN A 110 -2.01 11.76 5.87
C GLN A 110 -1.11 11.21 4.76
N ALA A 111 -1.60 11.30 3.52
CA ALA A 111 -0.92 10.89 2.30
C ALA A 111 -0.26 12.09 1.61
#